data_AF-A0A1C2I4N5-F1
#
_entry.id   AF-A0A1C2I4N5-F1
#
_cell.length_a   1.000
_cell.length_b   1.000
_cell.length_c   1.000
_cell.angle_alpha   90.00
_cell.angle_beta   90.00
_cell.angle_gamma   90.00
#
_symmetry.space_group_name_H-M   'P 1'
#
loop_
_entity.id
_entity.type
_entity.pdbx_description
1 polymer ?
#
loop_
_entity_poly.entity_id
_entity_poly.type
_entity_poly.pdbx_seq_one_letter_code
_entity_poly.pdbx_strand_id
1 'polypeptide(L)'
;MAILTITEAAKLFGKSRTTLYKHNKSGALSFVSGSDGKPAVDMAEMLRVFGSVHGTSVHNTQNEHFNTPTLNTEHDLLEEKIAALQEVIRRQDELLRKADDREKWLQERLERSQQQIQALIHQPSEQQPPSAKRKKWWPW
;
A
#
# COMPACT_ATOMS: atom_id res chain seq x y z
N MET A 1 -17.43 -22.30 16.26
CA MET A 1 -16.33 -23.29 16.23
C MET A 1 -16.62 -24.26 15.11
N ALA A 2 -15.65 -24.51 14.22
CA ALA A 2 -15.86 -25.35 13.04
C ALA A 2 -15.61 -26.82 13.44
N ILE A 3 -16.67 -27.62 13.47
CA ILE A 3 -16.60 -29.04 13.81
C ILE A 3 -16.34 -29.84 12.54
N LEU A 4 -15.25 -30.60 12.53
CA LEU A 4 -14.83 -31.45 11.42
C LEU A 4 -15.01 -32.91 11.78
N THR A 5 -15.45 -33.72 10.82
CA THR A 5 -15.40 -35.17 11.00
C THR A 5 -13.95 -35.65 11.07
N ILE A 6 -13.68 -36.79 11.72
CA ILE A 6 -12.32 -37.33 11.83
C ILE A 6 -11.66 -37.54 10.45
N THR A 7 -12.45 -37.90 9.44
CA THR A 7 -11.95 -38.10 8.07
C THR A 7 -11.57 -36.79 7.41
N GLU A 8 -12.37 -35.74 7.57
CA GLU A 8 -12.06 -34.41 7.05
C GLU A 8 -10.84 -33.83 7.75
N ALA A 9 -10.78 -33.92 9.08
CA ALA A 9 -9.62 -33.48 9.85
C ALA A 9 -8.34 -34.22 9.46
N ALA A 10 -8.40 -35.54 9.27
CA ALA A 10 -7.28 -36.35 8.81
C ALA A 10 -6.76 -35.90 7.44
N LYS A 11 -7.67 -35.65 6.48
CA LYS A 11 -7.31 -35.16 5.14
C LYS A 11 -6.74 -33.74 5.19
N LEU A 12 -7.41 -32.85 5.91
CA LEU A 12 -7.07 -31.44 5.99
C LEU A 12 -5.71 -31.22 6.64
N PHE A 13 -5.36 -31.99 7.68
CA PHE A 13 -4.07 -31.89 8.38
C PHE A 13 -3.03 -32.91 7.91
N GLY A 14 -3.35 -33.72 6.89
CA GLY A 14 -2.42 -34.71 6.32
C GLY A 14 -1.97 -35.76 7.35
N LYS A 15 -2.84 -36.13 8.29
CA LYS A 15 -2.58 -37.11 9.35
C LYS A 15 -3.44 -38.35 9.15
N SER A 16 -2.93 -39.51 9.57
CA SER A 16 -3.73 -40.74 9.57
C SER A 16 -4.82 -40.68 10.64
N ARG A 17 -5.99 -41.28 10.37
CA ARG A 17 -7.06 -41.41 11.37
C ARG A 17 -6.56 -42.07 12.66
N THR A 18 -5.69 -43.09 12.53
CA THR A 18 -5.06 -43.78 13.66
C THR A 18 -4.25 -42.83 14.55
N THR A 19 -3.55 -41.87 13.94
CA THR A 19 -2.82 -40.82 14.67
C THR A 19 -3.77 -39.96 15.50
N LEU A 20 -4.89 -39.52 14.93
CA LEU A 20 -5.88 -38.72 15.64
C LEU A 20 -6.47 -39.49 16.83
N TYR A 21 -6.86 -40.76 16.65
CA TYR A 21 -7.35 -41.59 17.75
C TYR A 21 -6.29 -41.83 18.83
N LYS A 22 -5.01 -41.97 18.46
CA LYS A 22 -3.91 -42.09 19.44
C LYS A 22 -3.80 -40.82 20.30
N HIS A 23 -3.85 -39.64 19.67
CA HIS A 23 -3.79 -38.35 20.39
C HIS A 23 -5.02 -38.11 21.25
N ASN A 24 -6.19 -38.60 20.83
CA ASN A 24 -7.38 -38.58 21.68
C ASN A 24 -7.24 -39.50 22.89
N LYS A 25 -6.72 -40.72 22.69
CA LYS A 25 -6.46 -41.66 23.81
C LYS A 25 -5.41 -41.15 24.79
N SER A 26 -4.43 -40.38 24.33
CA SER A 26 -3.42 -39.77 25.20
C SER A 26 -3.88 -38.47 25.85
N GLY A 27 -5.11 -38.00 25.58
CA GLY A 27 -5.64 -36.73 26.09
C GLY A 27 -5.04 -35.48 25.43
N ALA A 28 -4.25 -35.63 24.36
CA ALA A 28 -3.66 -34.50 23.65
C ALA A 28 -4.68 -33.78 22.74
N LEU A 29 -5.70 -34.50 22.28
CA LEU A 29 -6.75 -34.03 21.39
C LEU A 29 -8.11 -34.40 21.97
N SER A 30 -9.11 -33.52 21.89
CA SER A 30 -10.47 -33.82 22.40
C SER A 30 -11.45 -34.06 21.27
N PHE A 31 -12.12 -35.21 21.27
CA PHE A 31 -13.24 -35.48 20.37
C PHE A 31 -14.56 -35.02 20.95
N VAL A 32 -15.43 -34.54 20.07
CA VAL A 32 -16.81 -34.13 20.35
C VAL A 32 -17.78 -34.95 19.51
N SER A 33 -19.04 -34.97 19.92
CA SER A 33 -20.10 -35.55 19.08
C SER A 33 -20.47 -34.56 17.98
N GLY A 34 -20.33 -34.99 16.72
CA GLY A 34 -20.77 -34.24 15.55
C GLY A 34 -22.31 -34.16 15.46
N SER A 35 -22.79 -33.41 14.47
CA SER A 35 -24.22 -33.23 14.21
C SER A 35 -24.95 -34.53 13.85
N ASP A 36 -24.22 -35.54 13.37
CA ASP A 36 -24.71 -36.88 13.06
C ASP A 36 -24.49 -37.89 14.20
N GLY A 37 -24.07 -37.42 15.38
CA GLY A 37 -23.76 -38.25 16.54
C GLY A 37 -22.45 -39.04 16.43
N LYS A 38 -21.68 -38.86 15.34
CA LYS A 38 -20.39 -39.53 15.17
C LYS A 38 -19.25 -38.72 15.79
N PRO A 39 -18.09 -39.36 16.07
CA PRO A 39 -16.92 -38.64 16.55
C PRO A 39 -16.47 -37.55 15.57
N ALA A 40 -16.23 -36.36 16.10
CA ALA A 40 -15.77 -35.18 15.39
C ALA A 40 -14.72 -34.44 16.24
N VAL A 41 -14.06 -33.46 15.65
CA VAL A 41 -13.02 -32.65 16.31
C VAL A 41 -13.15 -31.20 15.89
N ASP A 42 -12.88 -30.28 16.82
CA ASP A 42 -12.85 -28.85 16.52
C ASP A 42 -11.60 -28.50 15.70
N MET A 43 -11.75 -27.63 14.70
CA MET A 43 -10.63 -27.03 13.98
C MET A 43 -9.64 -26.35 14.93
N ALA A 44 -10.10 -25.68 15.99
CA ALA A 44 -9.22 -25.05 16.97
C ALA A 44 -8.34 -26.07 17.73
N GLU A 45 -8.91 -27.21 18.09
CA GLU A 45 -8.18 -28.32 18.70
C GLU A 45 -7.15 -28.92 17.74
N MET A 46 -7.51 -29.08 16.46
CA MET A 46 -6.58 -29.55 15.45
C MET A 46 -5.43 -28.57 15.20
N LEU A 47 -5.71 -27.27 15.15
CA LEU A 47 -4.70 -26.22 15.01
C LEU A 47 -3.77 -26.17 16.24
N ARG A 48 -4.31 -26.33 17.45
CA ARG A 48 -3.51 -26.37 18.68
C ARG A 48 -2.54 -27.55 18.72
N VAL A 49 -2.99 -28.74 18.27
CA VAL A 49 -2.21 -29.98 18.38
C VAL A 49 -1.27 -30.18 17.20
N PHE A 50 -1.71 -29.87 15.98
CA PHE A 50 -0.95 -30.15 14.75
C PHE A 50 -0.44 -28.90 14.03
N GLY A 51 -0.79 -27.70 14.51
CA GLY A 51 -0.36 -26.45 13.92
C GLY A 51 -1.13 -26.14 12.64
N SER A 52 -0.45 -26.18 11.51
CA SER A 52 -1.00 -25.77 10.22
C SER A 52 -1.68 -26.91 9.46
N VAL A 53 -2.60 -26.57 8.56
CA VAL A 53 -3.21 -27.55 7.65
C VAL A 53 -2.19 -28.03 6.61
N HIS A 54 -2.38 -29.25 6.09
CA HIS A 54 -1.48 -29.84 5.13
C HIS A 54 -1.47 -29.04 3.83
N GLY A 55 -0.28 -28.66 3.35
CA GLY A 55 -0.12 -27.83 2.16
C GLY A 55 -0.07 -26.33 2.43
N THR A 56 -0.45 -25.86 3.64
CA THR A 56 -0.14 -24.50 4.08
C THR A 56 1.10 -24.55 4.97
N SER A 57 2.28 -24.66 4.37
CA SER A 57 3.53 -24.44 5.10
C SER A 57 3.66 -22.95 5.43
N VAL A 58 2.82 -22.48 6.35
CA VAL A 58 3.08 -21.27 7.13
C VAL A 58 3.69 -21.78 8.40
N HIS A 59 5.01 -21.63 8.45
CA HIS A 59 5.89 -21.99 9.55
C HIS A 59 5.32 -21.42 10.86
N ASN A 60 4.62 -22.24 11.64
CA ASN A 60 4.18 -21.85 12.98
C ASN A 60 5.45 -21.82 13.86
N THR A 61 6.04 -20.64 13.97
CA THR A 61 7.21 -20.32 14.78
C THR A 61 6.88 -20.43 16.26
N GLN A 62 6.79 -21.64 16.79
CA GLN A 62 6.98 -21.88 18.20
C GLN A 62 7.82 -23.14 18.36
N ASN A 63 9.07 -22.90 18.74
CA ASN A 63 10.09 -23.84 19.18
C ASN A 63 11.12 -24.27 18.12
N GLU A 64 12.31 -23.72 18.36
CA GLU A 64 13.64 -24.30 18.13
C GLU A 64 14.32 -24.00 16.79
N HIS A 65 15.12 -22.93 16.81
CA HIS A 65 16.54 -22.96 16.45
C HIS A 65 16.93 -23.92 15.31
N PHE A 66 16.49 -23.63 14.09
CA PHE A 66 17.24 -24.02 12.90
C PHE A 66 17.55 -22.77 12.10
N ASN A 67 18.81 -22.33 12.17
CA ASN A 67 19.40 -21.39 11.22
C ASN A 67 19.29 -21.98 9.81
N THR A 68 18.22 -21.66 9.10
CA THR A 68 18.10 -21.93 7.67
C THR A 68 18.62 -20.71 6.90
N PRO A 69 19.76 -20.81 6.19
CA PRO A 69 20.33 -19.70 5.43
C PRO A 69 19.41 -19.17 4.32
N THR A 70 18.41 -19.95 3.89
CA THR A 70 17.45 -19.59 2.85
C THR A 70 16.41 -18.55 3.28
N LEU A 71 15.98 -18.56 4.56
CA LEU A 71 15.03 -17.55 5.07
C LEU A 71 15.69 -16.18 5.22
N ASN A 72 16.98 -16.16 5.58
CA ASN A 72 17.75 -14.91 5.62
C ASN A 72 17.89 -14.33 4.22
N THR A 73 18.15 -15.14 3.20
CA THR A 73 18.22 -14.67 1.80
C THR A 73 16.90 -14.07 1.30
N GLU A 74 15.76 -14.67 1.62
CA GLU A 74 14.45 -14.10 1.24
C GLU A 74 14.17 -12.78 1.98
N HIS A 75 14.53 -12.70 3.26
CA HIS A 75 14.41 -11.49 4.05
C HIS A 75 15.30 -10.37 3.51
N ASP A 76 16.57 -10.65 3.19
CA ASP A 76 17.52 -9.70 2.63
C ASP A 76 17.04 -9.16 1.27
N LEU A 77 16.49 -10.04 0.41
CA LEU A 77 15.89 -9.65 -0.88
C LEU A 77 14.65 -8.78 -0.71
N LEU A 78 13.82 -9.06 0.32
CA LEU A 78 12.65 -8.25 0.64
C LEU A 78 13.07 -6.87 1.16
N GLU A 79 14.09 -6.80 2.02
CA GLU A 79 14.64 -5.54 2.51
C GLU A 79 15.25 -4.69 1.38
N GLU A 80 16.01 -5.30 0.47
CA GLU A 80 16.55 -4.63 -0.71
C GLU A 80 15.42 -4.06 -1.59
N LYS A 81 14.35 -4.85 -1.80
CA LYS A 81 13.19 -4.41 -2.57
C LYS A 81 12.45 -3.26 -1.89
N ILE A 82 12.31 -3.30 -0.57
CA ILE A 82 11.72 -2.20 0.21
C ILE A 82 12.57 -0.94 0.05
N ALA A 83 13.88 -1.03 0.20
CA ALA A 83 14.79 0.10 0.04
C ALA A 83 14.73 0.69 -1.39
N ALA A 84 14.68 -0.16 -2.41
CA ALA A 84 14.53 0.27 -3.80
C ALA A 84 13.18 1.00 -4.04
N LEU A 85 12.08 0.46 -3.49
CA LEU A 85 10.77 1.09 -3.59
C LEU A 85 10.71 2.43 -2.86
N GLN A 86 11.32 2.53 -1.67
CA GLN A 86 11.42 3.79 -0.92
C GLN A 86 12.20 4.85 -1.71
N GLU A 87 13.28 4.47 -2.38
CA GLU A 87 14.04 5.41 -3.23
C GLU A 87 13.23 5.86 -4.45
N VAL A 88 12.44 4.98 -5.06
CA VAL A 88 11.53 5.35 -6.15
C VAL A 88 10.49 6.36 -5.67
N ILE A 89 9.87 6.12 -4.51
CA ILE A 89 8.91 7.05 -3.90
C ILE A 89 9.58 8.40 -3.64
N ARG A 90 10.77 8.41 -3.04
CA ARG A 90 11.53 9.65 -2.78
C ARG A 90 11.79 10.45 -4.06
N ARG A 91 12.17 9.78 -5.15
CA ARG A 91 12.38 10.42 -6.46
C ARG A 91 11.08 10.97 -7.04
N GLN A 92 9.98 10.23 -6.93
CA GLN A 92 8.67 10.69 -7.39
C GLN A 92 8.21 11.94 -6.62
N ASP A 93 8.36 11.95 -5.30
CA ASP A 93 8.05 13.11 -4.46
C ASP A 93 8.89 14.34 -4.85
N GLU A 94 10.17 14.14 -5.15
CA GLU A 94 11.05 15.22 -5.60
C GLU A 94 10.61 15.77 -6.97
N LEU A 95 10.19 14.91 -7.90
CA LEU A 95 9.66 15.33 -9.19
C LEU A 95 8.34 16.08 -9.05
N LEU A 96 7.43 15.62 -8.19
CA LEU A 96 6.17 16.30 -7.91
C LEU A 96 6.42 17.69 -7.32
N ARG A 97 7.32 17.83 -6.35
CA ARG A 97 7.70 19.14 -5.80
C ARG A 97 8.23 20.09 -6.87
N LYS A 98 9.11 19.61 -7.74
CA LYS A 98 9.63 20.42 -8.86
C LYS A 98 8.55 20.82 -9.86
N ALA A 99 7.55 19.95 -10.07
CA ALA A 99 6.40 20.26 -10.90
C ALA A 99 5.52 21.34 -10.26
N ASP A 100 5.19 21.20 -8.97
CA ASP A 100 4.41 22.19 -8.20
C ASP A 100 5.09 23.57 -8.21
N ASP A 101 6.41 23.62 -7.99
CA ASP A 101 7.18 24.87 -8.02
C ASP A 101 7.14 25.52 -9.42
N ARG A 102 7.20 24.71 -10.48
CA ARG A 102 7.07 25.18 -11.87
C ARG A 102 5.67 25.71 -12.15
N GLU A 103 4.63 25.03 -11.67
CA GLU A 103 3.24 25.46 -11.82
C GLU A 103 3.00 26.79 -11.12
N LYS A 104 3.45 26.94 -9.87
CA LYS A 104 3.38 28.21 -9.12
C LYS A 104 4.09 29.33 -9.87
N TRP A 105 5.30 29.08 -10.36
CA TRP A 105 6.04 30.09 -11.14
C TRP A 105 5.30 30.50 -12.42
N LEU A 106 4.69 29.54 -13.12
CA LEU A 106 3.88 29.83 -14.31
C LEU A 106 2.62 30.62 -13.97
N GLN A 107 1.94 30.28 -12.86
CA GLN A 107 0.77 31.01 -12.38
C GLN A 107 1.12 32.45 -12.03
N GLU A 108 2.17 32.70 -11.26
CA GLU A 108 2.63 34.06 -10.93
C GLU A 108 2.99 34.85 -12.19
N ARG A 109 3.67 34.22 -13.15
CA ARG A 109 4.03 34.87 -14.41
C ARG A 109 2.80 35.22 -15.24
N LEU A 110 1.81 34.33 -15.29
CA LEU A 110 0.55 34.56 -15.98
C LEU A 110 -0.21 35.72 -15.33
N GLU A 111 -0.30 35.73 -14.00
CA GLU A 111 -0.97 36.77 -13.25
C GLU A 111 -0.33 38.15 -13.48
N ARG A 112 1.00 38.24 -13.44
CA ARG A 112 1.73 39.47 -13.78
C ARG A 112 1.44 39.92 -15.22
N SER A 113 1.42 39.00 -16.17
CA SER A 113 1.09 39.31 -17.57
C SER A 113 -0.35 39.81 -17.71
N GLN A 114 -1.31 39.21 -16.99
CA GLN A 114 -2.70 39.65 -16.98
C GLN A 114 -2.85 41.04 -16.39
N GLN A 115 -2.15 41.34 -15.29
CA GLN A 115 -2.12 42.68 -14.69
C GLN A 115 -1.56 43.73 -15.65
N GLN A 116 -0.48 43.41 -16.39
CA GLN A 116 0.07 44.31 -17.41
C GLN A 116 -0.92 44.59 -18.54
N ILE A 117 -1.60 43.55 -19.04
CA ILE A 117 -2.64 43.70 -20.07
C ILE A 117 -3.81 44.54 -19.55
N GLN A 118 -4.26 44.30 -18.31
CA GLN A 118 -5.31 45.10 -17.70
C GLN A 118 -4.89 46.57 -17.55
N ALA A 119 -3.65 46.85 -17.14
CA ALA A 119 -3.15 48.22 -17.06
C ALA A 119 -3.12 48.93 -18.42
N LEU A 120 -2.78 48.21 -19.49
CA LEU A 120 -2.83 48.73 -20.87
C LEU A 120 -4.27 49.00 -21.34
N ILE A 121 -5.22 48.14 -20.98
CA ILE A 121 -6.65 48.31 -21.32
C ILE A 121 -7.26 49.50 -20.55
N HIS A 122 -6.91 49.67 -19.29
CA HIS A 122 -7.46 50.72 -18.42
C HIS A 122 -6.65 52.02 -18.47
N GLN A 123 -5.58 52.11 -19.26
CA GLN A 123 -4.93 53.40 -19.54
C GLN A 123 -5.94 54.29 -20.29
N PRO A 124 -6.48 55.34 -19.66
CA PRO A 124 -7.35 56.27 -20.35
C PRO A 124 -6.49 56.91 -21.44
N SER A 125 -7.01 56.96 -22.66
CA SER A 125 -6.43 57.69 -23.77
C SER A 125 -6.50 59.20 -23.52
N GLU A 126 -5.76 59.70 -22.54
CA GLU A 126 -5.54 61.11 -22.26
C GLU A 126 -4.05 61.20 -21.90
N GLN A 127 -3.18 61.75 -22.73
CA GLN A 127 -3.24 63.13 -23.17
C GLN A 127 -2.62 63.25 -24.57
N GLN A 128 -3.45 63.53 -25.58
CA GLN A 128 -2.98 64.40 -26.67
C GLN A 128 -2.55 65.72 -26.00
N PRO A 129 -1.31 66.19 -26.17
CA PRO A 129 -0.97 67.54 -25.70
C PRO A 129 -1.94 68.50 -26.38
N PRO A 130 -2.46 69.52 -25.66
CA PRO A 130 -3.38 70.49 -26.26
C PRO A 130 -2.70 71.00 -27.51
N SER A 131 -3.35 70.83 -28.67
CA SER A 131 -2.84 71.29 -29.95
C SER A 131 -2.46 72.75 -29.76
N ALA A 132 -1.16 73.02 -29.61
CA ALA A 132 -0.65 74.36 -29.46
C ALA A 132 -1.11 75.08 -30.72
N LYS A 133 -1.99 76.06 -30.52
CA LYS A 133 -2.58 76.88 -31.59
C LYS A 133 -1.51 77.11 -32.63
N ARG A 134 -1.69 76.52 -33.83
CA ARG A 134 -0.77 76.69 -34.96
C ARG A 134 -0.69 78.20 -35.20
N LYS A 135 0.36 78.83 -34.67
CA LYS A 135 0.65 80.24 -34.94
C LYS A 135 0.90 80.29 -36.44
N LYS A 136 -0.07 80.86 -37.15
CA LYS A 136 0.08 81.27 -38.55
C LYS A 136 1.22 82.29 -38.59
N TRP A 137 2.41 81.78 -38.83
CA TRP A 137 3.59 82.58 -39.15
C TRP A 137 3.89 82.30 -40.62
N TRP A 138 3.21 83.05 -41.48
CA TRP A 138 3.73 83.38 -42.79
C TRP A 138 4.13 84.85 -42.73
N PRO A 139 5.40 85.16 -42.97
CA PRO A 139 5.75 86.36 -43.68
C PRO A 139 6.52 86.01 -44.96
N TRP A 140 5.95 86.47 -46.07
CA TRP A 140 6.55 86.70 -47.40
C TRP A 140 7.07 85.50 -48.20
#